data_AF-A0A2T9IZS7-F1
#
_entry.id   AF-A0A2T9IZS7-F1
#
_cell.length_a   1.000
_cell.length_b   1.000
_cell.length_c   1.000
_cell.angle_alpha   90.00
_cell.angle_beta   90.00
_cell.angle_gamma   90.00
#
_symmetry.space_group_name_H-M   'P 1'
#
loop_
_entity.id
_entity.type
_entity.pdbx_description
1 polymer ?
#
loop_
_entity_poly.entity_id
_entity_poly.type
_entity_poly.pdbx_seq_one_letter_code
_entity_poly.pdbx_strand_id
1 'polypeptide(L)'
;MAGFDLSTRWGRFKTYLHFLWNDHAYLRVGFTNAHWISPELVRTNQPWPFQLAWWKKQGIKTVVNLRGGFDGSFYALEKDACERLGIKMVDFVITSREVPIAARVHGAKALFETIEYPALIHCKSGADRAGIMSVLYAHYRLGLPIEEAKKQLSGRYLHIKEGNTGVLDYTFDQYLEKGAPKGLTFTQWVDSDDYDPVAMKKTFRAGMLGKVLTDKLLRRE
;
A
#
# COMPACT_ATOMS: atom_id res chain seq x y z
N MET A 1 7.10 -8.45 25.11
CA MET A 1 5.68 -8.68 24.74
C MET A 1 5.56 -10.13 24.32
N ALA A 2 4.69 -10.92 24.95
CA ALA A 2 4.58 -12.36 24.69
C ALA A 2 3.89 -12.62 23.33
N GLY A 3 4.64 -12.39 22.26
CA GLY A 3 4.25 -12.55 20.85
C GLY A 3 4.77 -13.87 20.28
N PHE A 4 4.18 -14.29 19.16
CA PHE A 4 4.42 -15.53 18.42
C PHE A 4 5.85 -16.11 18.53
N ASP A 5 6.03 -17.19 19.29
CA ASP A 5 7.31 -17.90 19.42
C ASP A 5 7.59 -18.73 18.17
N LEU A 6 8.62 -18.35 17.42
CA LEU A 6 9.10 -19.09 16.25
C LEU A 6 10.33 -19.96 16.57
N SER A 7 10.83 -20.02 17.80
CA SER A 7 11.97 -20.87 18.14
C SER A 7 11.61 -22.36 18.19
N THR A 8 10.37 -22.69 18.56
CA THR A 8 9.89 -24.07 18.69
C THR A 8 9.06 -24.52 17.49
N ARG A 9 9.07 -25.82 17.18
CA ARG A 9 8.23 -26.39 16.10
C ARG A 9 6.74 -26.14 16.36
N TRP A 10 6.32 -26.28 17.61
CA TRP A 10 4.93 -26.08 18.02
C TRP A 10 4.52 -24.60 18.00
N GLY A 11 5.40 -23.70 18.43
CA GLY A 11 5.19 -22.25 18.35
C GLY A 11 5.06 -21.78 16.89
N ARG A 12 5.95 -22.24 15.99
CA ARG A 12 5.83 -22.00 14.55
C ARG A 12 4.50 -22.51 14.01
N PHE A 13 4.12 -23.74 14.33
CA PHE A 13 2.85 -24.33 13.88
C PHE A 13 1.64 -23.49 14.31
N LYS A 14 1.55 -23.12 15.59
CA LYS A 14 0.47 -22.25 16.11
C LYS A 14 0.46 -20.88 15.42
N THR A 15 1.63 -20.32 15.13
CA THR A 15 1.75 -19.03 14.45
C THR A 15 1.24 -19.12 13.01
N TYR A 16 1.58 -20.18 12.28
CA TYR A 16 1.05 -20.43 10.94
C TYR A 16 -0.47 -20.63 10.97
N LEU A 17 -1.01 -21.37 11.94
CA LEU A 17 -2.46 -21.56 12.06
C LEU A 17 -3.17 -20.23 12.34
N HIS A 18 -2.61 -19.39 13.22
CA HIS A 18 -3.12 -18.05 13.49
C HIS A 18 -3.02 -17.16 12.24
N PHE A 19 -1.94 -17.20 11.48
CA PHE A 19 -1.80 -16.44 10.24
C PHE A 19 -2.83 -16.87 9.19
N LEU A 20 -3.00 -18.19 9.03
CA LEU A 20 -3.95 -18.79 8.10
C LEU A 20 -5.37 -18.27 8.36
N TRP A 21 -5.86 -18.39 9.60
CA TRP A 21 -7.25 -18.07 9.93
C TRP A 21 -7.46 -16.59 10.24
N ASN A 22 -6.68 -16.00 11.16
CA ASN A 22 -6.95 -14.62 11.62
C ASN A 22 -6.58 -13.57 10.58
N ASP A 23 -5.50 -13.78 9.80
CA ASP A 23 -5.20 -12.90 8.67
C ASP A 23 -5.89 -13.32 7.37
N HIS A 24 -6.67 -14.40 7.37
CA HIS A 24 -7.28 -14.98 6.18
C HIS A 24 -6.22 -15.28 5.10
N ALA A 25 -5.06 -15.79 5.52
CA ALA A 25 -3.95 -16.05 4.62
C ALA A 25 -4.21 -17.22 3.67
N TYR A 26 -5.21 -18.07 3.97
CA TYR A 26 -5.65 -19.15 3.07
C TYR A 26 -6.01 -18.62 1.67
N LEU A 27 -6.59 -17.42 1.59
CA LEU A 27 -6.90 -16.75 0.31
C LEU A 27 -5.65 -16.45 -0.53
N ARG A 28 -4.46 -16.46 0.07
CA ARG A 28 -3.19 -16.05 -0.54
C ARG A 28 -2.21 -17.20 -0.73
N VAL A 29 -2.64 -18.44 -0.48
CA VAL A 29 -1.81 -19.64 -0.69
C VAL A 29 -1.63 -19.88 -2.19
N GLY A 30 -2.73 -19.96 -2.94
CA GLY A 30 -2.73 -20.16 -4.39
C GLY A 30 -2.83 -18.87 -5.22
N PHE A 31 -3.40 -17.80 -4.65
CA PHE A 31 -3.60 -16.53 -5.34
C PHE A 31 -2.61 -15.45 -4.89
N THR A 32 -1.91 -14.85 -5.85
CA THR A 32 -1.00 -13.73 -5.61
C THR A 32 -1.40 -12.54 -6.48
N ASN A 33 -1.67 -11.40 -5.86
CA ASN A 33 -1.94 -10.14 -6.57
C ASN A 33 -0.61 -9.44 -6.90
N ALA A 34 0.28 -10.13 -7.62
CA ALA A 34 1.62 -9.66 -7.93
C ALA A 34 1.69 -9.00 -9.31
N HIS A 35 2.19 -7.77 -9.37
CA HIS A 35 2.36 -7.01 -10.60
C HIS A 35 3.67 -6.24 -10.57
N TRP A 36 4.50 -6.42 -11.58
CA TRP A 36 5.67 -5.57 -11.77
C TRP A 36 5.21 -4.17 -12.19
N ILE A 37 5.66 -3.15 -11.46
CA ILE A 37 5.41 -1.73 -11.79
C ILE A 37 6.51 -1.27 -12.77
N SER A 38 7.71 -1.82 -12.62
CA SER A 38 8.90 -1.62 -13.44
C SER A 38 9.77 -2.89 -13.38
N PRO A 39 10.92 -2.96 -14.09
CA PRO A 39 11.87 -4.06 -13.91
C PRO A 39 12.48 -4.15 -12.50
N GLU A 40 12.36 -3.10 -11.68
CA GLU A 40 12.98 -3.05 -10.35
C GLU A 40 11.99 -3.19 -9.19
N LEU A 41 10.70 -2.84 -9.34
CA LEU A 41 9.72 -2.90 -8.26
C LEU A 41 8.49 -3.74 -8.61
N VAL A 42 8.17 -4.70 -7.74
CA VAL A 42 6.90 -5.46 -7.77
C VAL A 42 6.00 -5.06 -6.61
N ARG A 43 4.69 -4.92 -6.89
CA ARG A 43 3.64 -4.83 -5.85
C ARG A 43 2.98 -6.17 -5.65
N THR A 44 2.70 -6.56 -4.41
CA THR A 44 2.00 -7.82 -4.10
C THR A 44 0.98 -7.70 -2.96
N ASN A 45 0.12 -8.71 -2.81
CA ASN A 45 -0.54 -9.03 -1.54
C ASN A 45 0.47 -9.63 -0.53
N GLN A 46 0.06 -9.79 0.73
CA GLN A 46 0.93 -10.30 1.81
C GLN A 46 1.52 -11.65 1.40
N PRO A 47 2.86 -11.74 1.24
CA PRO A 47 3.47 -12.98 0.83
C PRO A 47 3.51 -13.98 1.98
N TRP A 48 3.40 -15.25 1.64
CA TRP A 48 3.75 -16.36 2.53
C TRP A 48 5.28 -16.52 2.62
N PRO A 49 5.81 -17.11 3.71
CA PRO A 49 7.24 -17.42 3.82
C PRO A 49 7.82 -18.21 2.64
N PHE A 50 7.08 -19.16 2.06
CA PHE A 50 7.54 -19.89 0.87
C PHE A 50 7.51 -19.04 -0.41
N GLN A 51 6.58 -18.08 -0.52
CA GLN A 51 6.54 -17.13 -1.63
C GLN A 51 7.71 -16.14 -1.53
N LEU A 52 8.11 -15.72 -0.32
CA LEU A 52 9.33 -14.94 -0.11
C LEU A 52 10.57 -15.70 -0.58
N ALA A 53 10.66 -17.02 -0.33
CA ALA A 53 11.75 -17.84 -0.84
C ALA A 53 11.76 -17.89 -2.39
N TRP A 54 10.58 -17.90 -3.03
CA TRP A 54 10.48 -17.78 -4.48
C TRP A 54 10.92 -16.40 -4.98
N TRP A 55 10.47 -15.32 -4.35
CA TRP A 55 10.88 -13.95 -4.67
C TRP A 55 12.39 -13.70 -4.50
N LYS A 56 13.01 -14.30 -3.48
CA LYS A 56 14.48 -14.29 -3.34
C LYS A 56 15.17 -14.88 -4.57
N LYS A 57 14.67 -15.99 -5.09
CA LYS A 57 15.20 -16.63 -6.32
C LYS A 57 14.98 -15.75 -7.56
N GLN A 58 13.96 -14.89 -7.56
CA GLN A 58 13.76 -13.87 -8.61
C GLN A 58 14.65 -12.62 -8.42
N GLY A 59 15.53 -12.60 -7.42
CA GLY A 59 16.47 -11.51 -7.19
C GLY A 59 15.96 -10.38 -6.29
N ILE A 60 14.80 -10.53 -5.64
CA ILE A 60 14.32 -9.53 -4.66
C ILE A 60 15.30 -9.39 -3.50
N LYS A 61 15.74 -8.16 -3.26
CA LYS A 61 16.68 -7.77 -2.19
C LYS A 61 15.96 -7.14 -1.01
N THR A 62 14.93 -6.33 -1.28
CA THR A 62 14.16 -5.63 -0.24
C THR A 62 12.68 -6.01 -0.29
N VAL A 63 12.07 -6.23 0.88
CA VAL A 63 10.62 -6.33 1.06
C VAL A 63 10.17 -5.15 1.92
N VAL A 64 9.24 -4.36 1.40
CA VAL A 64 8.64 -3.23 2.11
C VAL A 64 7.25 -3.61 2.61
N ASN A 65 7.12 -3.72 3.93
CA ASN A 65 5.84 -3.94 4.58
C ASN A 65 5.11 -2.62 4.78
N LEU A 66 4.01 -2.45 4.05
CA LEU A 66 3.15 -1.27 4.15
C LEU A 66 2.08 -1.37 5.24
N ARG A 67 2.08 -2.47 6.00
CA ARG A 67 1.14 -2.73 7.09
C ARG A 67 1.78 -2.36 8.43
N GLY A 68 0.95 -1.89 9.36
CA GLY A 68 1.26 -2.02 10.79
C GLY A 68 0.90 -3.42 11.30
N GLY A 69 0.70 -3.54 12.61
CA GLY A 69 0.40 -4.81 13.28
C GLY A 69 1.65 -5.64 13.53
N PHE A 70 2.67 -5.00 14.09
CA PHE A 70 3.99 -5.56 14.42
C PHE A 70 3.93 -6.70 15.45
N ASP A 71 2.80 -6.83 16.14
CA ASP A 71 2.45 -7.90 17.07
C ASP A 71 1.72 -9.08 16.40
N GLY A 72 1.42 -8.99 15.09
CA GLY A 72 0.68 -9.99 14.33
C GLY A 72 1.52 -11.16 13.84
N SER A 73 0.87 -12.32 13.65
CA SER A 73 1.52 -13.54 13.13
C SER A 73 2.06 -13.38 11.72
N PHE A 74 1.38 -12.60 10.87
CA PHE A 74 1.88 -12.30 9.52
C PHE A 74 3.23 -11.58 9.57
N TYR A 75 3.39 -10.62 10.49
CA TYR A 75 4.62 -9.85 10.67
C TYR A 75 5.74 -10.74 11.23
N ALA A 76 5.45 -11.51 12.28
CA ALA A 76 6.42 -12.43 12.86
C ALA A 76 6.97 -13.43 11.83
N LEU A 77 6.09 -14.04 11.03
CA LEU A 77 6.47 -15.00 10.00
C LEU A 77 7.23 -14.36 8.83
N GLU A 78 6.82 -13.17 8.41
CA GLU A 78 7.49 -12.42 7.35
C GLU A 78 8.89 -12.00 7.75
N LYS A 79 9.03 -11.45 8.95
CA LYS A 79 10.33 -11.04 9.51
C LYS A 79 11.29 -12.23 9.61
N ASP A 80 10.87 -13.34 10.22
CA ASP A 80 11.67 -14.58 10.31
C ASP A 80 12.04 -15.13 8.92
N ALA A 81 11.13 -15.07 7.95
CA ALA A 81 11.41 -15.53 6.59
C ALA A 81 12.43 -14.62 5.89
N CYS A 82 12.29 -13.30 6.00
CA CYS A 82 13.22 -12.34 5.41
C CYS A 82 14.62 -12.49 6.01
N GLU A 83 14.73 -12.62 7.34
CA GLU A 83 16.00 -12.86 8.05
C GLU A 83 16.68 -14.15 7.56
N ARG A 84 15.95 -15.27 7.50
CA ARG A 84 16.49 -16.55 7.02
C ARG A 84 16.91 -16.54 5.55
N LEU A 85 16.25 -15.74 4.72
CA LEU A 85 16.51 -15.65 3.28
C LEU A 85 17.55 -14.57 2.93
N GLY A 86 18.01 -13.78 3.89
CA GLY A 86 18.85 -12.61 3.64
C GLY A 86 18.16 -11.61 2.72
N ILE A 87 16.86 -11.35 2.96
CA ILE A 87 16.10 -10.27 2.34
C ILE A 87 16.01 -9.15 3.37
N LYS A 88 16.32 -7.91 2.95
CA LYS A 88 16.15 -6.74 3.80
C LYS A 88 14.65 -6.44 3.94
N MET A 89 14.14 -6.45 5.16
CA MET A 89 12.76 -6.02 5.44
C MET A 89 12.76 -4.54 5.87
N VAL A 90 11.89 -3.73 5.28
CA VAL A 90 11.70 -2.33 5.63
C VAL A 90 10.23 -2.08 5.97
N ASP A 91 9.96 -1.52 7.13
CA ASP A 91 8.61 -1.17 7.55
C ASP A 91 8.27 0.28 7.18
N PHE A 92 7.23 0.46 6.36
CA PHE A 92 6.73 1.79 5.99
C PHE A 92 5.20 1.84 6.08
N VAL A 93 4.68 2.19 7.26
CA VAL A 93 3.23 2.15 7.50
C VAL A 93 2.51 3.30 6.79
N ILE A 94 1.55 2.95 5.94
CA ILE A 94 0.62 3.87 5.28
C ILE A 94 -0.81 3.35 5.37
N THR A 95 -1.80 4.24 5.36
CA THR A 95 -3.23 3.93 5.48
C THR A 95 -3.91 3.89 4.11
N SER A 96 -4.93 3.05 3.94
CA SER A 96 -5.69 2.93 2.68
C SER A 96 -6.95 3.78 2.59
N ARG A 97 -7.31 4.52 3.65
CA ARG A 97 -8.61 5.21 3.78
C ARG A 97 -8.48 6.64 4.31
N GLU A 98 -7.29 7.20 4.15
CA GLU A 98 -6.95 8.55 4.59
C GLU A 98 -6.19 9.26 3.48
N VAL A 99 -6.27 10.58 3.45
CA VAL A 99 -5.31 11.40 2.72
C VAL A 99 -3.96 11.27 3.45
N PRO A 100 -2.85 10.93 2.75
CA PRO A 100 -1.55 10.80 3.41
C PRO A 100 -1.11 12.16 3.97
N ILE A 101 -0.60 12.19 5.20
CA ILE A 101 0.03 13.41 5.70
C ILE A 101 1.32 13.71 4.93
N ALA A 102 1.74 14.97 4.87
CA ALA A 102 2.96 15.39 4.17
C ALA A 102 4.19 14.55 4.55
N ALA A 103 4.40 14.29 5.84
CA ALA A 103 5.49 13.45 6.33
C ALA A 103 5.50 12.02 5.73
N ARG A 104 4.33 11.45 5.41
CA ARG A 104 4.24 10.14 4.74
C ARG A 104 4.56 10.22 3.25
N VAL A 105 4.20 11.31 2.58
CA VAL A 105 4.60 11.52 1.18
C VAL A 105 6.12 11.67 1.07
N HIS A 106 6.71 12.52 1.91
CA HIS A 106 8.18 12.70 1.98
C HIS A 106 8.90 11.41 2.34
N GLY A 107 8.39 10.69 3.34
CA GLY A 107 8.96 9.39 3.72
C GLY A 107 8.91 8.36 2.59
N ALA A 108 7.85 8.34 1.78
CA ALA A 108 7.75 7.44 0.64
C ALA A 108 8.75 7.81 -0.47
N LYS A 109 8.96 9.10 -0.73
CA LYS A 109 10.00 9.57 -1.64
C LYS A 109 11.39 9.11 -1.19
N ALA A 110 11.75 9.41 0.06
CA ALA A 110 13.03 9.01 0.64
C ALA A 110 13.22 7.48 0.66
N LEU A 111 12.15 6.72 0.93
CA LEU A 111 12.18 5.27 0.86
C LEU A 111 12.60 4.78 -0.54
N PHE A 112 11.97 5.26 -1.61
CA PHE A 112 12.29 4.82 -2.96
C PHE A 112 13.66 5.30 -3.47
N GLU A 113 14.23 6.33 -2.86
CA GLU A 113 15.60 6.78 -3.13
C GLU A 113 16.65 5.89 -2.43
N THR A 114 16.30 5.21 -1.33
CA THR A 114 17.29 4.59 -0.42
C THR A 114 17.21 3.06 -0.31
N ILE A 115 16.11 2.43 -0.72
CA ILE A 115 16.00 0.96 -0.69
C ILE A 115 16.87 0.28 -1.75
N GLU A 116 17.18 -0.99 -1.51
CA GLU A 116 17.91 -1.81 -2.48
C GLU A 116 16.95 -2.53 -3.43
N TYR A 117 17.20 -2.38 -4.73
CA TYR A 117 16.43 -2.99 -5.80
C TYR A 117 17.12 -4.24 -6.38
N PRO A 118 16.38 -5.23 -6.94
CA PRO A 118 14.91 -5.29 -7.06
C PRO A 118 14.20 -5.39 -5.71
N ALA A 119 13.04 -4.74 -5.60
CA ALA A 119 12.29 -4.65 -4.35
C ALA A 119 10.83 -5.11 -4.54
N LEU A 120 10.22 -5.54 -3.44
CA LEU A 120 8.82 -5.92 -3.35
C LEU A 120 8.13 -5.02 -2.33
N ILE A 121 7.02 -4.38 -2.69
CA ILE A 121 6.13 -3.70 -1.74
C ILE A 121 4.85 -4.50 -1.57
N HIS A 122 4.33 -4.60 -0.35
CA HIS A 122 3.07 -5.29 -0.13
C HIS A 122 2.20 -4.66 0.94
N CYS A 123 0.92 -5.01 0.89
CA CYS A 123 0.00 -4.83 2.01
C CYS A 123 -0.78 -6.13 2.23
N LYS A 124 -1.98 -6.09 2.83
CA LYS A 124 -2.79 -7.32 2.98
C LYS A 124 -3.21 -7.92 1.63
N SER A 125 -3.92 -7.14 0.82
CA SER A 125 -4.48 -7.58 -0.48
C SER A 125 -3.69 -7.10 -1.70
N GLY A 126 -2.67 -6.26 -1.50
CA GLY A 126 -1.89 -5.67 -2.60
C GLY A 126 -2.64 -4.62 -3.42
N ALA A 127 -3.81 -4.18 -2.96
CA ALA A 127 -4.68 -3.23 -3.65
C ALA A 127 -4.38 -1.77 -3.26
N ASP A 128 -4.85 -1.32 -2.10
CA ASP A 128 -4.92 0.11 -1.81
C ASP A 128 -3.60 0.72 -1.31
N ARG A 129 -3.05 0.21 -0.20
CA ARG A 129 -1.76 0.70 0.36
C ARG A 129 -0.61 0.50 -0.62
N ALA A 130 -0.56 -0.68 -1.24
CA ALA A 130 0.40 -0.94 -2.31
C ALA A 130 0.10 -0.05 -3.52
N GLY A 131 -1.18 0.23 -3.83
CA GLY A 131 -1.60 1.12 -4.90
C GLY A 131 -1.08 2.54 -4.73
N ILE A 132 -1.35 3.21 -3.61
CA ILE A 132 -0.83 4.57 -3.37
C ILE A 132 0.70 4.60 -3.39
N MET A 133 1.37 3.62 -2.80
CA MET A 133 2.83 3.54 -2.86
C MET A 133 3.34 3.27 -4.28
N SER A 134 2.57 2.56 -5.11
CA SER A 134 2.89 2.36 -6.53
C SER A 134 2.75 3.65 -7.33
N VAL A 135 1.75 4.49 -7.02
CA VAL A 135 1.63 5.85 -7.61
C VAL A 135 2.84 6.69 -7.23
N LEU A 136 3.19 6.72 -5.94
CA LEU A 136 4.33 7.51 -5.45
C LEU A 136 5.67 7.00 -6.01
N TYR A 137 5.84 5.68 -6.14
CA TYR A 137 7.00 5.09 -6.81
C TYR A 137 7.06 5.50 -8.29
N ALA A 138 5.96 5.34 -9.03
CA ALA A 138 5.90 5.72 -10.44
C ALA A 138 6.21 7.21 -10.65
N HIS A 139 5.76 8.06 -9.73
CA HIS A 139 6.07 9.48 -9.79
C HIS A 139 7.52 9.79 -9.43
N TYR A 140 7.98 9.39 -8.24
CA TYR A 140 9.28 9.82 -7.71
C TYR A 140 10.47 9.05 -8.27
N ARG A 141 10.31 7.75 -8.56
CA ARG A 141 11.39 6.90 -9.05
C ARG A 141 11.42 6.78 -10.56
N LEU A 142 10.25 6.70 -11.21
CA LEU A 142 10.16 6.61 -12.68
C LEU A 142 9.98 7.96 -13.37
N GLY A 143 9.73 9.04 -12.62
CA GLY A 143 9.54 10.38 -13.19
C GLY A 143 8.22 10.58 -13.94
N LEU A 144 7.25 9.67 -13.77
CA LEU A 144 5.96 9.78 -14.46
C LEU A 144 5.13 10.94 -13.88
N PRO A 145 4.37 11.67 -14.72
CA PRO A 145 3.42 12.66 -14.21
C PRO A 145 2.32 11.97 -13.38
N ILE A 146 1.77 12.68 -12.39
CA ILE A 146 0.74 12.11 -11.48
C ILE A 146 -0.49 11.60 -12.24
N GLU A 147 -0.87 12.24 -13.33
CA GLU A 147 -1.96 11.79 -14.21
C GLU A 147 -1.75 10.35 -14.71
N GLU A 148 -0.52 10.02 -15.09
CA GLU A 148 -0.13 8.68 -15.56
C GLU A 148 0.07 7.72 -14.39
N ALA A 149 0.75 8.19 -13.34
CA ALA A 149 1.05 7.39 -12.16
C ALA A 149 -0.22 6.92 -11.44
N LYS A 150 -1.30 7.73 -11.41
CA LYS A 150 -2.55 7.37 -10.73
C LYS A 150 -3.20 6.10 -11.30
N LYS A 151 -2.86 5.68 -12.53
CA LYS A 151 -3.36 4.41 -13.13
C LYS A 151 -3.00 3.17 -12.30
N GLN A 152 -2.05 3.30 -11.37
CA GLN A 152 -1.73 2.29 -10.35
C GLN A 152 -2.85 2.10 -9.30
N LEU A 153 -3.81 3.01 -9.21
CA LEU A 153 -5.09 2.85 -8.51
C LEU A 153 -6.16 2.48 -9.54
N SER A 154 -6.35 1.18 -9.75
CA SER A 154 -7.35 0.69 -10.71
C SER A 154 -7.87 -0.70 -10.36
N GLY A 155 -9.03 -1.05 -10.93
CA GLY A 155 -9.66 -2.36 -10.76
C GLY A 155 -8.77 -3.54 -11.17
N ARG A 156 -7.80 -3.31 -12.09
CA ARG A 156 -6.74 -4.28 -12.44
C ARG A 156 -6.00 -4.81 -11.21
N TYR A 157 -5.81 -3.96 -10.20
CA TYR A 157 -5.09 -4.27 -8.98
C TYR A 157 -6.01 -4.52 -7.78
N LEU A 158 -7.31 -4.75 -8.04
CA LEU A 158 -8.39 -4.92 -7.05
C LEU A 158 -8.70 -3.65 -6.23
N HIS A 159 -8.32 -2.47 -6.73
CA HIS A 159 -8.68 -1.20 -6.11
C HIS A 159 -10.09 -0.76 -6.55
N ILE A 160 -10.89 -0.28 -5.58
CA ILE A 160 -12.27 0.18 -5.79
C ILE A 160 -12.37 1.62 -5.32
N LYS A 161 -12.64 2.55 -6.24
CA LYS A 161 -12.70 3.99 -5.95
C LYS A 161 -14.03 4.44 -5.36
N GLU A 162 -15.09 3.65 -5.55
CA GLU A 162 -16.46 3.97 -5.12
C GLU A 162 -16.64 3.86 -3.59
N GLY A 163 -15.68 3.24 -2.89
CA GLY A 163 -15.69 3.11 -1.43
C GLY A 163 -14.80 4.13 -0.70
N ASN A 164 -14.57 3.90 0.60
CA ASN A 164 -13.68 4.74 1.43
C ASN A 164 -12.24 4.81 0.93
N THR A 165 -11.82 3.84 0.10
CA THR A 165 -10.50 3.77 -0.53
C THR A 165 -10.34 4.77 -1.67
N GLY A 166 -11.43 5.31 -2.24
CA GLY A 166 -11.39 6.37 -3.26
C GLY A 166 -10.80 7.70 -2.78
N VAL A 167 -10.57 7.85 -1.47
CA VAL A 167 -9.85 9.01 -0.92
C VAL A 167 -8.40 9.09 -1.45
N LEU A 168 -7.84 7.94 -1.86
CA LEU A 168 -6.52 7.87 -2.46
C LEU A 168 -6.53 8.53 -3.85
N ASP A 169 -7.50 8.19 -4.70
CA ASP A 169 -7.71 8.85 -6.00
C ASP A 169 -7.98 10.34 -5.81
N TYR A 170 -8.88 10.67 -4.88
CA TYR A 170 -9.24 12.04 -4.54
C TYR A 170 -8.01 12.88 -4.18
N THR A 171 -7.03 12.32 -3.47
CA THR A 171 -5.78 13.03 -3.13
C THR A 171 -5.05 13.51 -4.37
N PHE A 172 -4.89 12.63 -5.37
CA PHE A 172 -4.20 12.96 -6.62
C PHE A 172 -5.05 13.84 -7.54
N ASP A 173 -6.38 13.68 -7.51
CA ASP A 173 -7.30 14.55 -8.23
C ASP A 173 -7.23 15.99 -7.71
N GLN A 174 -7.17 16.18 -6.39
CA GLN A 174 -7.00 17.51 -5.80
C GLN A 174 -5.66 18.15 -6.18
N TYR A 175 -4.58 17.38 -6.29
CA TYR A 175 -3.32 17.89 -6.83
C TYR A 175 -3.47 18.35 -8.28
N LEU A 176 -4.09 17.53 -9.14
CA LEU A 176 -4.23 17.86 -10.56
C LEU A 176 -5.17 19.04 -10.80
N GLU A 177 -6.14 19.26 -9.91
CA GLU A 177 -7.09 20.37 -9.98
C GLU A 177 -6.49 21.67 -9.40
N LYS A 178 -5.76 21.60 -8.28
CA LYS A 178 -5.39 22.77 -7.48
C LYS A 178 -3.89 23.05 -7.43
N GLY A 179 -3.05 22.03 -7.57
CA GLY A 179 -1.60 22.12 -7.52
C GLY A 179 -0.97 22.29 -8.90
N ALA A 180 -1.20 21.32 -9.80
CA ALA A 180 -0.58 21.27 -11.11
C ALA A 180 -0.84 22.53 -11.98
N PRO A 181 -2.07 23.11 -12.02
CA PRO A 181 -2.31 24.34 -12.79
C PRO A 181 -1.57 25.57 -12.26
N LYS A 182 -1.13 25.54 -11.00
CA LYS A 182 -0.28 26.59 -10.39
C LYS A 182 1.21 26.37 -10.68
N GLY A 183 1.57 25.35 -11.47
CA GLY A 183 2.96 24.99 -11.76
C GLY A 183 3.69 24.31 -10.60
N LEU A 184 2.98 23.89 -9.55
CA LEU A 184 3.57 23.20 -8.40
C LEU A 184 3.84 21.73 -8.76
N THR A 185 4.99 21.22 -8.35
CA THR A 185 5.21 19.75 -8.25
C THR A 185 4.31 19.14 -7.18
N PHE A 186 4.12 17.82 -7.21
CA PHE A 186 3.31 17.14 -6.19
C PHE A 186 3.84 17.37 -4.78
N THR A 187 5.16 17.34 -4.59
CA THR A 187 5.79 17.64 -3.29
C THR A 187 5.54 19.09 -2.85
N GLN A 188 5.72 20.07 -3.74
CA GLN A 188 5.46 21.48 -3.41
C GLN A 188 4.00 21.74 -3.06
N TRP A 189 3.05 21.07 -3.71
CA TRP A 189 1.65 21.18 -3.36
C TRP A 189 1.36 20.54 -2.01
N VAL A 190 1.94 19.37 -1.71
CA VAL A 190 1.82 18.70 -0.41
C VAL A 190 2.36 19.55 0.75
N ASP A 191 3.34 20.41 0.47
CA ASP A 191 3.95 21.33 1.44
C ASP A 191 3.25 22.69 1.52
N SER A 192 2.25 22.96 0.68
CA SER A 192 1.54 24.25 0.67
C SER A 192 0.35 24.27 1.62
N ASP A 193 -0.11 25.47 1.95
CA ASP A 193 -1.31 25.69 2.77
C ASP A 193 -2.60 25.15 2.11
N ASP A 194 -2.58 24.86 0.81
CA ASP A 194 -3.70 24.24 0.10
C ASP A 194 -3.85 22.74 0.42
N TYR A 195 -2.85 22.12 1.04
CA TYR A 195 -2.84 20.71 1.40
C TYR A 195 -3.21 20.48 2.86
N ASP A 196 -4.52 20.34 3.11
CA ASP A 196 -5.06 19.95 4.41
C ASP A 196 -5.66 18.55 4.35
N PRO A 197 -4.94 17.49 4.78
CA PRO A 197 -5.43 16.12 4.79
C PRO A 197 -6.75 15.93 5.56
N VAL A 198 -6.98 16.70 6.63
CA VAL A 198 -8.17 16.59 7.47
C VAL A 198 -9.36 17.20 6.75
N ALA A 199 -9.23 18.41 6.23
CA ALA A 199 -10.29 19.07 5.47
C ALA A 199 -10.59 18.30 4.17
N MET A 200 -9.56 17.87 3.43
CA MET A 200 -9.71 17.06 2.23
C MET A 200 -10.50 15.79 2.50
N LYS A 201 -10.17 15.05 3.56
CA LYS A 201 -10.92 13.83 3.93
C LYS A 201 -12.37 14.14 4.30
N LYS A 202 -12.62 15.23 5.02
CA LYS A 202 -13.98 15.66 5.38
C LYS A 202 -14.79 15.94 4.12
N THR A 203 -14.22 16.67 3.17
CA THR A 203 -14.85 16.98 1.87
C THR A 203 -15.14 15.71 1.08
N PHE A 204 -14.19 14.79 0.97
CA PHE A 204 -14.38 13.49 0.31
C PHE A 204 -15.57 12.71 0.89
N ARG A 205 -15.64 12.62 2.24
CA ARG A 205 -16.74 11.93 2.92
C ARG A 205 -18.10 12.59 2.68
N ALA A 206 -18.16 13.91 2.72
CA ALA A 206 -19.39 14.66 2.46
C ALA A 206 -19.89 14.40 1.03
N GLY A 207 -18.98 14.41 0.04
CA GLY A 207 -19.31 14.10 -1.35
C GLY A 207 -19.86 12.68 -1.53
N MET A 208 -19.31 11.69 -0.81
CA MET A 208 -19.81 10.31 -0.86
C MET A 208 -21.22 10.17 -0.25
N LEU A 209 -21.50 10.85 0.87
CA LEU A 209 -22.84 10.88 1.47
C LEU A 209 -23.87 11.55 0.56
N GLY A 210 -23.48 12.63 -0.12
CA GLY A 210 -24.33 13.30 -1.11
C GLY A 210 -24.75 12.36 -2.24
N LYS A 211 -23.80 11.62 -2.84
CA LYS A 211 -24.09 10.64 -3.90
C LYS A 211 -25.06 9.55 -3.43
N VAL A 212 -24.87 8.99 -2.23
CA VAL A 212 -25.77 7.97 -1.68
C VAL A 212 -27.19 8.50 -1.49
N LEU A 213 -27.34 9.77 -1.08
CA LEU A 213 -28.65 10.41 -0.93
C LEU A 213 -29.32 10.58 -2.30
N THR A 214 -28.59 11.10 -3.28
CA THR A 214 -29.08 11.27 -4.67
C THR A 214 -29.48 9.93 -5.30
N ASP A 215 -28.66 8.89 -5.18
CA ASP A 215 -28.95 7.57 -5.74
C ASP A 215 -30.19 6.91 -5.09
N LYS A 216 -30.43 7.17 -3.80
CA LYS A 216 -31.65 6.71 -3.11
C LYS A 216 -32.90 7.48 -3.55
N LEU A 217 -32.77 8.77 -3.85
CA LEU A 217 -33.86 9.59 -4.38
C LEU A 217 -34.21 9.16 -5.80
N LEU A 218 -33.22 9.01 -6.69
CA LEU A 218 -33.39 8.59 -8.08
C LEU A 218 -33.90 7.15 -8.24
N ARG A 219 -33.66 6.26 -7.26
CA ARG A 219 -34.23 4.90 -7.26
C ARG A 219 -35.67 4.81 -6.71
N ARG A 220 -36.21 5.92 -6.20
CA ARG A 220 -37.59 6.02 -5.71
C ARG A 220 -38.54 6.64 -6.73
N GLU A 221 -38.02 7.06 -7.87
CA GLU A 221 -38.77 7.39 -9.09
C GLU A 221 -38.66 6.22 -10.08
#